data_AF-A0A7Y8LXJ3-F1
#
_entry.id   AF-A0A7Y8LXJ3-F1
#
_cell.length_a   1.000
_cell.length_b   1.000
_cell.length_c   1.000
_cell.angle_alpha   90.00
_cell.angle_beta   90.00
_cell.angle_gamma   90.00
#
_symmetry.space_group_name_H-M   'P 1'
#
loop_
_entity.id
_entity.type
_entity.pdbx_description
1 polymer ?
#
loop_
_entity_poly.entity_id
_entity_poly.type
_entity_poly.pdbx_seq_one_letter_code
_entity_poly.pdbx_strand_id
1 'polypeptide(L)'
;MEFQVYEILAKLALEHKLDITREDDIKRLLSLFEARIKGLAKRPTFVYGKRSENAFFELVKALDSIKLIKEEDAGRTGTNLSIKIPDYRIVTKDDEIFFVEVKNFAVKPSTKNIKKHSVYALTQNYWRSLNAYSQLVKTSAKIAIFWKSWGTWTLNNLEDFKSSGIQRKITFPEAMKNNQMFILGDKSIWTASPLLFRLIMEPKPIDTTRSQTSIVSKIIGVEMRSQGTIIHDKEIANLTYMLFWFGKWEQAGPFPILKDDLFQGIEFIAKPFEETEGQGFEMIATLSGMYMNMYHLMTHKGEELPEVFPRYQLPPISKILPENPFHRGLPLLIMTQTPSSI
;
A
#
# COMPACT_ATOMS: atom_id res chain seq x y z
N MET A 1 18.12 -17.25 9.67
CA MET A 1 17.72 -17.98 8.45
C MET A 1 17.87 -19.49 8.64
N GLU A 2 19.01 -19.98 9.12
CA GLU A 2 19.29 -21.42 9.30
C GLU A 2 18.21 -22.18 10.08
N PHE A 3 17.79 -21.67 11.25
CA PHE A 3 16.74 -22.29 12.06
C PHE A 3 15.40 -22.42 11.33
N GLN A 4 14.97 -21.39 10.58
CA GLN A 4 13.69 -21.41 9.87
C GLN A 4 13.70 -22.41 8.71
N VAL A 5 14.82 -22.49 7.97
CA VAL A 5 15.00 -23.48 6.91
C VAL A 5 14.92 -24.90 7.49
N TYR A 6 15.63 -25.15 8.60
CA TYR A 6 15.59 -26.43 9.28
C TYR A 6 14.18 -26.79 9.75
N GLU A 7 13.44 -25.87 10.38
CA GLU A 7 12.07 -26.15 10.84
C GLU A 7 11.10 -26.47 9.70
N ILE A 8 11.20 -25.74 8.58
CA ILE A 8 10.37 -26.01 7.39
C ILE A 8 10.67 -27.41 6.84
N LEU A 9 11.95 -27.76 6.70
CA LEU A 9 12.37 -29.06 6.20
C LEU A 9 11.99 -30.18 7.17
N ALA A 10 12.19 -30.00 8.48
CA ALA A 10 11.85 -30.98 9.50
C ALA A 10 10.34 -31.23 9.56
N LYS A 11 9.51 -30.20 9.40
CA LYS A 11 8.04 -30.36 9.34
C LYS A 11 7.61 -31.12 8.09
N LEU A 12 8.18 -30.80 6.93
CA LEU A 12 7.91 -31.53 5.69
C LEU A 12 8.37 -33.00 5.78
N ALA A 13 9.52 -33.25 6.40
CA ALA A 13 10.03 -34.58 6.67
C ALA A 13 9.09 -35.38 7.57
N LEU A 14 8.59 -34.78 8.65
CA LEU A 14 7.62 -35.40 9.54
C LEU A 14 6.30 -35.74 8.81
N GLU A 15 5.76 -34.81 8.02
CA GLU A 15 4.54 -35.01 7.21
C GLU A 15 4.66 -36.22 6.26
N HIS A 16 5.86 -36.46 5.73
CA HIS A 16 6.15 -37.51 4.76
C HIS A 16 6.90 -38.72 5.31
N LYS A 17 7.15 -38.77 6.63
CA LYS A 17 7.92 -39.81 7.33
C LYS A 17 9.32 -40.03 6.75
N LEU A 18 10.03 -38.95 6.44
CA LEU A 18 11.39 -38.95 5.87
C LEU A 18 12.43 -38.58 6.94
N ASP A 19 13.66 -39.08 6.79
CA ASP A 19 14.78 -38.80 7.69
C ASP A 19 15.75 -37.79 7.09
N ILE A 20 15.86 -36.61 7.70
CA ILE A 20 16.72 -35.52 7.24
C ILE A 20 18.22 -35.81 7.35
N THR A 21 18.60 -36.96 7.92
CA THR A 21 19.98 -37.42 8.00
C THR A 21 20.38 -38.35 6.84
N ARG A 22 19.40 -38.84 6.06
CA ARG A 22 19.63 -39.76 4.93
C ARG A 22 19.63 -39.03 3.60
N GLU A 23 20.68 -39.22 2.80
CA GLU A 23 20.87 -38.47 1.54
C GLU A 23 19.73 -38.64 0.54
N ASP A 24 19.19 -39.85 0.38
CA ASP A 24 18.07 -40.12 -0.52
C ASP A 24 16.77 -39.45 -0.08
N ASP A 25 16.54 -39.39 1.24
CA ASP A 25 15.37 -38.71 1.82
C ASP A 25 15.51 -37.19 1.67
N ILE A 26 16.72 -36.63 1.76
CA ILE A 26 16.99 -35.22 1.45
C ILE A 26 16.64 -34.90 -0.01
N LYS A 27 17.06 -35.73 -0.97
CA LYS A 27 16.73 -35.55 -2.40
C LYS A 27 15.20 -35.57 -2.62
N ARG A 28 14.51 -36.46 -1.93
CA ARG A 28 13.04 -36.54 -1.97
C ARG A 28 12.37 -35.31 -1.35
N LEU A 29 12.90 -34.82 -0.23
CA LEU A 29 12.42 -33.59 0.42
C LEU A 29 12.57 -32.36 -0.48
N LEU A 30 13.71 -32.22 -1.17
CA LEU A 30 13.93 -31.13 -2.11
C LEU A 30 12.91 -31.17 -3.26
N SER A 31 12.64 -32.36 -3.81
CA SER A 31 11.61 -32.54 -4.85
C SER A 31 10.21 -32.16 -4.35
N LEU A 32 9.84 -32.56 -3.12
CA LEU A 32 8.56 -32.21 -2.50
C LEU A 32 8.45 -30.70 -2.25
N PHE A 33 9.53 -30.09 -1.76
CA PHE A 33 9.61 -28.66 -1.52
C PHE A 33 9.45 -27.86 -2.81
N GLU A 34 10.15 -28.26 -3.89
CA GLU A 34 10.02 -27.66 -5.21
C GLU A 34 8.58 -27.75 -5.74
N ALA A 35 7.96 -28.93 -5.66
CA ALA A 35 6.59 -29.14 -6.09
C ALA A 35 5.61 -28.24 -5.31
N ARG A 36 5.82 -28.08 -4.00
CA ARG A 36 4.98 -27.24 -3.13
C ARG A 36 5.14 -25.76 -3.45
N ILE A 37 6.37 -25.28 -3.68
CA ILE A 37 6.63 -23.91 -4.12
C ILE A 37 5.96 -23.64 -5.46
N LYS A 38 6.17 -24.49 -6.47
CA LYS A 38 5.53 -24.34 -7.78
C LYS A 38 4.01 -24.32 -7.67
N GLY A 39 3.45 -25.15 -6.79
CA GLY A 39 2.02 -25.19 -6.51
C GLY A 39 1.48 -23.91 -5.86
N LEU A 40 2.20 -23.34 -4.88
CA LEU A 40 1.81 -22.10 -4.20
C LEU A 40 1.98 -20.86 -5.09
N ALA A 41 3.09 -20.78 -5.82
CA ALA A 41 3.40 -19.68 -6.73
C ALA A 41 2.34 -19.52 -7.83
N LYS A 42 1.67 -20.61 -8.23
CA LYS A 42 0.58 -20.60 -9.22
C LYS A 42 -0.79 -20.22 -8.66
N ARG A 43 -0.94 -19.97 -7.35
CA ARG A 43 -2.22 -19.63 -6.71
C ARG A 43 -2.32 -18.12 -6.50
N PRO A 44 -3.04 -17.37 -7.36
CA PRO A 44 -3.06 -15.91 -7.27
C PRO A 44 -3.56 -15.42 -5.92
N THR A 45 -4.62 -16.02 -5.37
CA THR A 45 -5.18 -15.65 -4.06
C THR A 45 -4.14 -15.71 -2.94
N PHE A 46 -3.29 -16.74 -2.93
CA PHE A 46 -2.24 -16.89 -1.93
C PHE A 46 -1.16 -15.81 -2.10
N VAL A 47 -0.66 -15.62 -3.33
CA VAL A 47 0.36 -14.62 -3.64
C VAL A 47 -0.14 -13.20 -3.30
N TYR A 48 -1.36 -12.84 -3.70
CA TYR A 48 -1.95 -11.54 -3.37
C TYR A 48 -2.19 -11.37 -1.87
N GLY A 49 -2.58 -12.43 -1.16
CA GLY A 49 -2.70 -12.42 0.30
C GLY A 49 -1.38 -12.09 0.97
N LYS A 50 -0.33 -12.90 0.71
CA LYS A 50 0.99 -12.71 1.31
C LYS A 50 1.64 -11.39 0.91
N ARG A 51 1.42 -10.94 -0.32
CA ARG A 51 1.86 -9.61 -0.78
C ARG A 51 1.21 -8.48 0.03
N SER A 52 -0.06 -8.62 0.40
CA SER A 52 -0.78 -7.59 1.17
C SER A 52 -0.35 -7.58 2.64
N GLU A 53 -0.13 -8.76 3.23
CA GLU A 53 0.46 -8.90 4.57
C GLU A 53 1.85 -8.23 4.61
N ASN A 54 2.73 -8.56 3.67
CA ASN A 54 4.07 -7.97 3.64
C ASN A 54 4.03 -6.46 3.36
N ALA A 55 3.16 -6.00 2.46
CA ALA A 55 2.97 -4.58 2.21
C ALA A 55 2.52 -3.84 3.47
N PHE A 56 1.62 -4.42 4.27
CA PHE A 56 1.21 -3.85 5.54
C PHE A 56 2.37 -3.81 6.55
N PHE A 57 3.13 -4.90 6.70
CA PHE A 57 4.29 -4.94 7.59
C PHE A 57 5.30 -3.82 7.29
N GLU A 58 5.67 -3.68 6.01
CA GLU A 58 6.63 -2.66 5.58
C GLU A 58 6.02 -1.24 5.66
N LEU A 59 4.73 -1.08 5.39
CA LEU A 59 4.01 0.19 5.57
C LEU A 59 4.08 0.67 7.01
N VAL A 60 3.74 -0.20 7.98
CA VAL A 60 3.73 0.19 9.39
C VAL A 60 5.11 0.64 9.87
N LYS A 61 6.17 -0.02 9.40
CA LYS A 61 7.56 0.43 9.64
C LYS A 61 7.83 1.79 8.99
N ALA A 62 7.36 2.00 7.76
CA ALA A 62 7.58 3.23 7.01
C ALA A 62 6.81 4.45 7.56
N LEU A 63 5.71 4.24 8.29
CA LEU A 63 4.97 5.31 8.97
C LEU A 63 5.63 5.76 10.29
N ASP A 64 6.60 5.01 10.82
CA ASP A 64 7.44 5.38 11.96
C ASP A 64 6.64 5.85 13.19
N SER A 65 5.57 5.14 13.55
CA SER A 65 4.78 5.42 14.78
C SER A 65 4.69 4.21 15.73
N ILE A 66 5.54 3.21 15.51
CA ILE A 66 5.59 1.98 16.31
C ILE A 66 6.95 1.78 16.98
N LYS A 67 6.94 1.05 18.10
CA LYS A 67 8.15 0.48 18.74
C LYS A 67 8.43 -0.92 18.22
N LEU A 68 7.39 -1.69 17.90
CA LEU A 68 7.51 -3.09 17.46
C LEU A 68 6.37 -3.47 16.52
N ILE A 69 6.70 -4.27 15.50
CA ILE A 69 5.77 -5.11 14.77
C ILE A 69 6.38 -6.50 14.63
N LYS A 70 5.60 -7.54 14.94
CA LYS A 70 6.02 -8.95 14.90
C LYS A 70 4.94 -9.79 14.22
N GLU A 71 5.32 -10.75 13.38
CA GLU A 71 4.41 -11.81 12.91
C GLU A 71 3.93 -12.64 14.11
N GLU A 72 2.63 -12.59 14.40
CA GLU A 72 2.05 -13.26 15.58
C GLU A 72 1.70 -14.72 15.29
N ASP A 73 1.30 -15.03 14.05
CA ASP A 73 1.00 -16.39 13.60
C ASP A 73 2.25 -17.20 13.19
N ALA A 74 3.43 -16.61 13.31
CA ALA A 74 4.70 -17.27 13.06
C ALA A 74 5.20 -18.05 14.29
N GLY A 75 5.62 -19.30 14.05
CA GLY A 75 6.21 -20.18 15.06
C GLY A 75 5.26 -21.29 15.54
N ARG A 76 5.62 -21.92 16.66
CA ARG A 76 4.84 -23.02 17.24
C ARG A 76 3.77 -22.47 18.17
N THR A 77 2.53 -22.90 17.96
CA THR A 77 1.42 -22.65 18.88
C THR A 77 0.75 -23.98 19.22
N GLY A 78 0.42 -24.18 20.50
CA GLY A 78 -0.34 -25.33 20.98
C GLY A 78 -1.58 -24.86 21.74
N THR A 79 -2.75 -25.33 21.34
CA THR A 79 -4.02 -25.05 22.03
C THR A 79 -5.05 -26.13 21.70
N ASN A 80 -5.98 -26.37 22.61
CA ASN A 80 -7.15 -27.22 22.39
C ASN A 80 -8.37 -26.41 21.91
N LEU A 81 -8.23 -25.09 21.77
CA LEU A 81 -9.29 -24.19 21.34
C LEU A 81 -9.24 -23.96 19.83
N SER A 82 -10.41 -23.79 19.22
CA SER A 82 -10.52 -23.39 17.81
C SER A 82 -10.33 -21.87 17.69
N ILE A 83 -9.07 -21.44 17.54
CA ILE A 83 -8.66 -20.04 17.47
C ILE A 83 -8.01 -19.71 16.14
N LYS A 84 -8.09 -18.44 15.73
CA LYS A 84 -7.33 -17.88 14.62
C LYS A 84 -6.38 -16.85 15.22
N ILE A 85 -5.09 -17.11 15.05
CA ILE A 85 -4.02 -16.19 15.44
C ILE A 85 -3.97 -15.08 14.38
N PRO A 86 -4.03 -13.79 14.78
CA PRO A 86 -3.84 -12.66 13.88
C PRO A 86 -2.45 -12.68 13.21
N ASP A 87 -2.31 -11.98 12.10
CA ASP A 87 -1.06 -11.97 11.33
C ASP A 87 0.06 -11.21 12.09
N TYR A 88 -0.25 -10.11 12.77
CA TYR A 88 0.74 -9.27 13.45
C TYR A 88 0.36 -8.88 14.87
N ARG A 89 1.37 -8.65 15.71
CA ARG A 89 1.32 -7.90 16.98
C ARG A 89 2.05 -6.59 16.80
N ILE A 90 1.45 -5.50 17.26
CA ILE A 90 2.01 -4.14 17.19
C ILE A 90 2.12 -3.56 18.59
N VAL A 91 3.21 -2.83 18.84
CA VAL A 91 3.39 -1.95 20.00
C VAL A 91 3.64 -0.55 19.47
N THR A 92 2.78 0.41 19.81
CA THR A 92 2.89 1.81 19.34
C THR A 92 3.93 2.60 20.14
N LYS A 93 4.27 3.81 19.67
CA LYS A 93 5.11 4.75 20.44
C LYS A 93 4.50 5.14 21.79
N ASP A 94 3.17 5.05 21.92
CA ASP A 94 2.41 5.34 23.13
C ASP A 94 2.12 4.09 23.98
N ASP A 95 2.81 2.97 23.72
CA ASP A 95 2.67 1.70 24.45
C ASP A 95 1.31 1.00 24.30
N GLU A 96 0.48 1.41 23.33
CA GLU A 96 -0.70 0.63 22.95
C GLU A 96 -0.26 -0.68 22.29
N ILE A 97 -0.85 -1.79 22.75
CA ILE A 97 -0.60 -3.13 22.21
C ILE A 97 -1.88 -3.67 21.60
N PHE A 98 -1.81 -4.07 20.34
CA PHE A 98 -2.92 -4.74 19.67
C PHE A 98 -2.43 -5.71 18.60
N PHE A 99 -3.31 -6.64 18.23
CA PHE A 99 -3.09 -7.50 17.08
C PHE A 99 -3.74 -6.95 15.82
N VAL A 100 -3.20 -7.33 14.68
CA VAL A 100 -3.75 -7.00 13.37
C VAL A 100 -3.88 -8.25 12.53
N GLU A 101 -5.10 -8.47 12.02
CA GLU A 101 -5.37 -9.38 10.92
C GLU A 101 -5.43 -8.57 9.61
N VAL A 102 -4.65 -8.94 8.61
CA VAL A 102 -4.55 -8.24 7.33
C VAL A 102 -5.47 -8.88 6.29
N LYS A 103 -6.18 -8.03 5.55
CA LYS A 103 -7.09 -8.42 4.48
C LYS A 103 -6.93 -7.52 3.28
N ASN A 104 -7.04 -8.12 2.10
CA ASN A 104 -7.10 -7.43 0.82
C ASN A 104 -8.48 -7.63 0.22
N PHE A 105 -9.13 -6.53 -0.14
CA PHE A 105 -10.50 -6.54 -0.65
C PHE A 105 -10.60 -5.76 -1.96
N ALA A 106 -11.19 -6.38 -2.97
CA ALA A 106 -11.44 -5.78 -4.27
C ALA A 106 -12.90 -5.96 -4.66
N VAL A 107 -13.52 -4.88 -5.16
CA VAL A 107 -14.86 -4.95 -5.75
C VAL A 107 -14.77 -5.60 -7.13
N LYS A 108 -15.72 -6.48 -7.46
CA LYS A 108 -15.76 -7.12 -8.78
C LYS A 108 -16.16 -6.08 -9.86
N PRO A 109 -15.39 -5.95 -10.97
CA PRO A 109 -15.60 -4.92 -12.00
C PRO A 109 -16.98 -4.93 -12.68
N SER A 110 -17.67 -6.06 -12.71
CA SER A 110 -18.93 -6.24 -13.46
C SER A 110 -20.17 -5.65 -12.80
N THR A 111 -20.03 -4.91 -11.70
CA THR A 111 -21.19 -4.48 -10.91
C THR A 111 -21.54 -3.03 -11.18
N LYS A 112 -22.69 -2.81 -11.86
CA LYS A 112 -23.31 -1.49 -12.08
C LYS A 112 -23.67 -0.72 -10.80
N ASN A 113 -23.40 -1.28 -9.61
CA ASN A 113 -23.72 -0.72 -8.30
C ASN A 113 -22.56 -0.88 -7.31
N ILE A 114 -21.52 -0.05 -7.46
CA ILE A 114 -20.34 -0.01 -6.57
C ILE A 114 -20.75 0.08 -5.08
N LYS A 115 -21.82 0.81 -4.76
CA LYS A 115 -22.35 0.96 -3.39
C LYS A 115 -22.79 -0.36 -2.73
N LYS A 116 -23.28 -1.34 -3.49
CA LYS A 116 -23.72 -2.65 -2.95
C LYS A 116 -22.54 -3.60 -2.73
N HIS A 117 -21.44 -3.37 -3.42
CA HIS A 117 -20.28 -4.27 -3.43
C HIS A 117 -19.06 -3.71 -2.69
N SER A 118 -19.15 -2.52 -2.11
CA SER A 118 -18.18 -1.94 -1.17
C SER A 118 -18.27 -2.56 0.24
N VAL A 119 -18.68 -3.82 0.35
CA VAL A 119 -18.92 -4.51 1.62
C VAL A 119 -17.92 -5.65 1.79
N TYR A 120 -17.04 -5.52 2.77
CA TYR A 120 -16.19 -6.61 3.19
C TYR A 120 -16.93 -7.50 4.19
N ALA A 121 -16.77 -8.82 4.06
CA ALA A 121 -17.48 -9.81 4.87
C ALA A 121 -16.54 -10.93 5.29
N LEU A 122 -16.73 -11.39 6.52
CA LEU A 122 -16.06 -12.56 7.10
C LEU A 122 -17.11 -13.47 7.76
N THR A 123 -16.83 -14.77 7.85
CA THR A 123 -17.78 -15.71 8.47
C THR A 123 -17.84 -15.47 9.98
N GLN A 124 -19.00 -15.74 10.58
CA GLN A 124 -19.19 -15.60 12.03
C GLN A 124 -18.21 -16.50 12.82
N ASN A 125 -17.84 -17.65 12.27
CA ASN A 125 -16.83 -18.54 12.87
C ASN A 125 -15.43 -17.92 12.82
N TYR A 126 -15.03 -17.32 11.69
CA TYR A 126 -13.75 -16.62 11.57
C TYR A 126 -13.63 -15.50 12.60
N TRP A 127 -14.67 -14.67 12.71
CA TRP A 127 -14.75 -13.60 13.71
C TRP A 127 -14.60 -14.15 15.14
N ARG A 128 -15.35 -15.22 15.46
CA ARG A 128 -15.32 -15.83 16.80
C ARG A 128 -13.94 -16.39 17.12
N SER A 129 -13.27 -17.04 16.17
CA SER A 129 -11.94 -17.59 16.37
C SER A 129 -10.87 -16.50 16.56
N LEU A 130 -10.97 -15.36 15.87
CA LEU A 130 -10.11 -14.19 16.10
C LEU A 130 -10.38 -13.54 17.46
N ASN A 131 -11.65 -13.33 17.81
CA ASN A 131 -12.02 -12.76 19.10
C ASN A 131 -11.60 -13.69 20.24
N ALA A 132 -11.79 -15.01 20.10
CA ALA A 132 -11.37 -15.99 21.11
C ALA A 132 -9.86 -15.94 21.38
N TYR A 133 -9.04 -15.78 20.35
CA TYR A 133 -7.60 -15.56 20.52
C TYR A 133 -7.32 -14.27 21.31
N SER A 134 -7.96 -13.16 20.92
CA SER A 134 -7.82 -11.84 21.57
C SER A 134 -8.16 -11.89 23.06
N GLN A 135 -9.24 -12.59 23.42
CA GLN A 135 -9.66 -12.80 24.81
C GLN A 135 -8.68 -13.69 25.58
N LEU A 136 -8.18 -14.77 24.95
CA LEU A 136 -7.25 -15.71 25.58
C LEU A 136 -5.96 -15.03 26.03
N VAL A 137 -5.43 -14.11 25.22
CA VAL A 137 -4.17 -13.40 25.49
C VAL A 137 -4.39 -11.98 26.03
N LYS A 138 -5.65 -11.60 26.30
CA LYS A 138 -6.05 -10.30 26.89
C LYS A 138 -5.52 -9.09 26.12
N THR A 139 -5.59 -9.12 24.79
CA THR A 139 -5.13 -8.03 23.92
C THR A 139 -6.11 -7.90 22.76
N SER A 140 -6.52 -6.66 22.42
CA SER A 140 -7.49 -6.42 21.36
C SER A 140 -6.93 -6.78 19.98
N ALA A 141 -7.77 -7.31 19.10
CA ALA A 141 -7.46 -7.45 17.68
C ALA A 141 -8.20 -6.40 16.83
N LYS A 142 -7.54 -5.99 15.76
CA LYS A 142 -8.05 -5.11 14.71
C LYS A 142 -7.93 -5.81 13.37
N ILE A 143 -8.72 -5.39 12.40
CA ILE A 143 -8.62 -5.86 11.01
C ILE A 143 -8.11 -4.71 10.15
N ALA A 144 -6.96 -4.89 9.51
CA ALA A 144 -6.44 -3.98 8.50
C ALA A 144 -6.94 -4.42 7.12
N ILE A 145 -7.74 -3.57 6.46
CA ILE A 145 -8.31 -3.86 5.15
C ILE A 145 -7.68 -2.94 4.12
N PHE A 146 -7.01 -3.51 3.12
CA PHE A 146 -6.67 -2.80 1.90
C PHE A 146 -7.86 -2.82 0.93
N TRP A 147 -8.46 -1.67 0.70
CA TRP A 147 -9.56 -1.46 -0.22
C TRP A 147 -9.00 -1.17 -1.61
N LYS A 148 -8.70 -2.23 -2.37
CA LYS A 148 -8.01 -2.14 -3.68
C LYS A 148 -8.68 -1.16 -4.64
N SER A 149 -10.01 -1.15 -4.69
CA SER A 149 -10.76 -0.26 -5.59
C SER A 149 -10.65 1.23 -5.24
N TRP A 150 -10.18 1.57 -4.02
CA TRP A 150 -9.98 2.94 -3.55
C TRP A 150 -8.51 3.27 -3.25
N GLY A 151 -7.61 2.29 -3.38
CA GLY A 151 -6.18 2.44 -3.09
C GLY A 151 -5.92 2.95 -1.67
N THR A 152 -6.63 2.42 -0.66
CA THR A 152 -6.53 2.91 0.72
C THR A 152 -6.61 1.79 1.75
N TRP A 153 -5.97 2.01 2.89
CA TRP A 153 -6.05 1.16 4.07
C TRP A 153 -7.07 1.68 5.07
N THR A 154 -7.78 0.77 5.74
CA THR A 154 -8.46 1.07 7.00
C THR A 154 -8.00 0.10 8.07
N LEU A 155 -7.94 0.57 9.31
CA LEU A 155 -7.70 -0.23 10.51
C LEU A 155 -8.95 -0.13 11.39
N ASN A 156 -9.66 -1.23 11.58
CA ASN A 156 -10.95 -1.25 12.26
C ASN A 156 -10.96 -2.24 13.41
N ASN A 157 -11.70 -1.93 14.48
CA ASN A 157 -11.87 -2.87 15.59
C ASN A 157 -12.80 -4.02 15.18
N LEU A 158 -12.74 -5.16 15.89
CA LEU A 158 -13.61 -6.30 15.60
C LEU A 158 -15.10 -5.95 15.79
N GLU A 159 -15.41 -5.02 16.70
CA GLU A 159 -16.75 -4.56 17.06
C GLU A 159 -17.40 -3.70 15.96
N ASP A 160 -16.60 -3.12 15.07
CA ASP A 160 -17.09 -2.32 13.93
C ASP A 160 -17.87 -3.17 12.91
N PHE A 161 -17.71 -4.49 12.97
CA PHE A 161 -18.33 -5.42 12.03
C PHE A 161 -19.71 -5.88 12.50
N LYS A 162 -20.73 -5.46 11.76
CA LYS A 162 -22.14 -5.74 12.05
C LYS A 162 -22.51 -7.17 11.69
N SER A 163 -23.30 -7.82 12.54
CA SER A 163 -23.88 -9.15 12.27
C SER A 163 -24.83 -9.12 11.09
N SER A 164 -24.70 -10.08 10.18
CA SER A 164 -25.58 -10.29 9.03
C SER A 164 -25.70 -11.79 8.77
N GLY A 165 -26.65 -12.44 9.42
CA GLY A 165 -26.83 -13.90 9.38
C GLY A 165 -25.59 -14.64 9.88
N ILE A 166 -24.98 -15.47 9.03
CA ILE A 166 -23.75 -16.22 9.33
C ILE A 166 -22.46 -15.43 9.09
N GLN A 167 -22.56 -14.13 8.83
CA GLN A 167 -21.43 -13.26 8.49
C GLN A 167 -21.36 -12.04 9.40
N ARG A 168 -20.17 -11.45 9.44
CA ARG A 168 -19.87 -10.13 10.00
C ARG A 168 -19.42 -9.24 8.85
N LYS A 169 -20.00 -8.04 8.73
CA LYS A 169 -19.83 -7.17 7.57
C LYS A 169 -19.48 -5.75 7.98
N ILE A 170 -18.70 -5.08 7.13
CA ILE A 170 -18.43 -3.65 7.20
C ILE A 170 -18.45 -3.05 5.79
N THR A 171 -19.13 -1.93 5.63
CA THR A 171 -19.13 -1.17 4.38
C THR A 171 -17.89 -0.27 4.31
N PHE A 172 -17.42 0.10 3.12
CA PHE A 172 -16.30 1.04 2.96
C PHE A 172 -16.54 2.38 3.70
N PRO A 173 -17.72 3.03 3.61
CA PRO A 173 -17.97 4.25 4.38
C PRO A 173 -17.90 4.04 5.91
N GLU A 174 -18.41 2.93 6.43
CA GLU A 174 -18.29 2.60 7.86
C GLU A 174 -16.84 2.33 8.27
N ALA A 175 -16.08 1.62 7.43
CA ALA A 175 -14.67 1.35 7.66
C ALA A 175 -13.83 2.64 7.68
N MET A 176 -14.14 3.59 6.78
CA MET A 176 -13.50 4.91 6.78
C MET A 176 -13.90 5.75 8.00
N LYS A 177 -15.19 5.70 8.40
CA LYS A 177 -15.69 6.40 9.59
C LYS A 177 -15.00 5.94 10.87
N ASN A 178 -14.71 4.64 10.97
CA ASN A 178 -14.10 4.02 12.14
C ASN A 178 -12.60 3.71 11.92
N ASN A 179 -11.95 4.39 10.97
CA ASN A 179 -10.56 4.11 10.61
C ASN A 179 -9.58 4.59 11.71
N GLN A 180 -8.76 3.69 12.21
CA GLN A 180 -7.75 3.93 13.24
C GLN A 180 -6.31 3.96 12.70
N MET A 181 -6.10 4.08 11.39
CA MET A 181 -4.75 4.14 10.80
C MET A 181 -3.89 5.29 11.36
N PHE A 182 -4.48 6.32 11.97
CA PHE A 182 -3.74 7.39 12.67
C PHE A 182 -2.86 6.87 13.82
N ILE A 183 -3.27 5.79 14.50
CA ILE A 183 -2.49 5.13 15.57
C ILE A 183 -1.15 4.61 15.03
N LEU A 184 -1.14 4.26 13.74
CA LEU A 184 0.05 3.80 13.03
C LEU A 184 0.81 4.95 12.36
N GLY A 185 0.37 6.20 12.50
CA GLY A 185 1.02 7.39 11.92
C GLY A 185 0.49 7.81 10.55
N ASP A 186 -0.58 7.20 10.04
CA ASP A 186 -1.12 7.55 8.73
C ASP A 186 -1.75 8.96 8.73
N LYS A 187 -1.53 9.67 7.62
CA LYS A 187 -1.97 11.05 7.42
C LYS A 187 -2.51 11.21 6.02
N SER A 188 -3.51 12.07 5.86
CA SER A 188 -3.97 12.53 4.55
C SER A 188 -3.23 13.81 4.15
N ILE A 189 -2.92 13.91 2.86
CA ILE A 189 -2.20 15.01 2.26
C ILE A 189 -3.11 15.68 1.24
N TRP A 190 -3.21 16.99 1.36
CA TRP A 190 -4.05 17.84 0.55
C TRP A 190 -3.18 18.96 0.00
N THR A 191 -3.38 19.31 -1.27
CA THR A 191 -2.60 20.36 -1.93
C THR A 191 -3.47 21.08 -2.94
N ALA A 192 -3.04 22.25 -3.36
CA ALA A 192 -3.71 22.98 -4.43
C ALA A 192 -3.45 22.33 -5.80
N SER A 193 -4.50 22.24 -6.62
CA SER A 193 -4.46 21.76 -8.01
C SER A 193 -4.14 22.90 -8.97
N PRO A 194 -3.42 22.66 -10.09
CA PRO A 194 -2.76 21.40 -10.49
C PRO A 194 -1.31 21.30 -10.01
N LEU A 195 -0.76 20.08 -10.02
CA LEU A 195 0.69 19.84 -9.97
C LEU A 195 1.23 19.61 -11.39
N LEU A 196 2.42 20.15 -11.67
CA LEU A 196 3.08 20.00 -12.97
C LEU A 196 4.47 19.40 -12.80
N PHE A 197 4.84 18.50 -13.70
CA PHE A 197 6.19 17.96 -13.84
C PHE A 197 6.70 18.24 -15.26
N ARG A 198 7.80 18.97 -15.38
CA ARG A 198 8.43 19.28 -16.67
C ARG A 198 9.77 18.59 -16.80
N LEU A 199 9.99 17.97 -17.95
CA LEU A 199 11.32 17.60 -18.44
C LEU A 199 11.79 18.71 -19.37
N ILE A 200 12.79 19.47 -18.93
CA ILE A 200 13.41 20.52 -19.73
C ILE A 200 14.45 19.85 -20.63
N MET A 201 14.35 20.10 -21.93
CA MET A 201 15.22 19.51 -22.94
C MET A 201 16.01 20.58 -23.67
N GLU A 202 17.15 20.18 -24.24
CA GLU A 202 17.92 21.04 -25.13
C GLU A 202 17.02 21.50 -26.29
N PRO A 203 16.96 22.81 -26.60
CA PRO A 203 16.09 23.31 -27.66
C PRO A 203 16.37 22.63 -29.01
N LYS A 204 15.33 22.14 -29.68
CA LYS A 204 15.43 21.56 -31.04
C LYS A 204 14.38 22.18 -31.95
N PRO A 205 14.70 22.52 -33.19
CA PRO A 205 13.70 22.95 -34.16
C PRO A 205 12.70 21.83 -34.43
N ILE A 206 11.43 22.18 -34.60
CA ILE A 206 10.40 21.26 -35.07
C ILE A 206 10.21 21.46 -36.56
N ASP A 207 10.41 20.40 -37.34
CA ASP A 207 10.02 20.40 -38.75
C ASP A 207 8.56 19.93 -38.85
N THR A 208 7.63 20.88 -38.91
CA THR A 208 6.20 20.61 -39.11
C THR A 208 5.85 20.29 -40.56
N THR A 209 6.79 20.44 -41.50
CA THR A 209 6.59 20.22 -42.95
C THR A 209 6.88 18.79 -43.37
N ARG A 210 7.78 18.12 -42.65
CA ARG A 210 7.93 16.66 -42.70
C ARG A 210 7.00 16.04 -41.67
N SER A 211 6.47 14.86 -41.96
CA SER A 211 5.72 14.03 -41.01
C SER A 211 6.66 13.50 -39.89
N GLN A 212 7.29 14.41 -39.15
CA GLN A 212 8.25 14.09 -38.11
C GLN A 212 7.50 13.51 -36.91
N THR A 213 7.60 12.18 -36.75
CA THR A 213 6.91 11.44 -35.68
C THR A 213 7.73 11.34 -34.40
N SER A 214 9.00 11.80 -34.40
CA SER A 214 9.87 11.74 -33.23
C SER A 214 10.94 12.84 -33.22
N ILE A 215 11.25 13.32 -32.01
CA ILE A 215 12.33 14.27 -31.72
C ILE A 215 13.23 13.63 -30.67
N VAL A 216 14.54 13.60 -30.94
CA VAL A 216 15.55 13.18 -29.96
C VAL A 216 16.19 14.44 -29.40
N SER A 217 16.00 14.66 -28.10
CA SER A 217 16.66 15.74 -27.37
C SER A 217 17.18 15.26 -26.03
N LYS A 218 18.18 15.96 -25.50
CA LYS A 218 18.80 15.68 -24.21
C LYS A 218 18.00 16.38 -23.11
N ILE A 219 17.65 15.65 -22.05
CA ILE A 219 17.10 16.26 -20.83
C ILE A 219 18.22 17.04 -20.15
N ILE A 220 18.00 18.34 -19.96
CA ILE A 220 18.94 19.27 -19.31
C ILE A 220 18.45 19.72 -17.93
N GLY A 221 17.19 19.44 -17.58
CA GLY A 221 16.64 19.78 -16.28
C GLY A 221 15.28 19.15 -16.02
N VAL A 222 14.86 19.25 -14.77
CA VAL A 222 13.51 18.86 -14.32
C VAL A 222 12.95 19.99 -13.47
N GLU A 223 11.64 20.22 -13.55
CA GLU A 223 10.98 21.30 -12.82
C GLU A 223 9.63 20.81 -12.28
N MET A 224 9.39 21.07 -10.99
CA MET A 224 8.09 20.86 -10.35
C MET A 224 7.38 22.20 -10.20
N ARG A 225 6.06 22.21 -10.43
CA ARG A 225 5.22 23.38 -10.14
C ARG A 225 3.96 23.01 -9.37
N SER A 226 3.48 23.95 -8.58
CA SER A 226 2.13 23.94 -8.00
C SER A 226 1.42 25.23 -8.43
N GLN A 227 0.22 25.11 -9.01
CA GLN A 227 -0.56 26.26 -9.50
C GLN A 227 0.23 27.21 -10.41
N GLY A 228 1.12 26.65 -11.24
CA GLY A 228 2.00 27.43 -12.14
C GLY A 228 3.25 28.04 -11.49
N THR A 229 3.39 28.00 -10.17
CA THR A 229 4.57 28.49 -9.43
C THR A 229 5.66 27.42 -9.39
N ILE A 230 6.90 27.79 -9.73
CA ILE A 230 8.05 26.89 -9.68
C ILE A 230 8.45 26.61 -8.22
N ILE A 231 8.70 25.34 -7.92
CA ILE A 231 9.16 24.89 -6.61
C ILE A 231 10.69 24.77 -6.65
N HIS A 232 11.37 25.70 -5.99
CA HIS A 232 12.84 25.74 -5.93
C HIS A 232 13.44 24.95 -4.75
N ASP A 233 12.68 24.79 -3.66
CA ASP A 233 13.11 24.00 -2.52
C ASP A 233 13.17 22.52 -2.90
N LYS A 234 14.33 21.88 -2.70
CA LYS A 234 14.58 20.50 -3.10
C LYS A 234 13.76 19.48 -2.30
N GLU A 235 13.56 19.74 -1.00
CA GLU A 235 12.75 18.87 -0.13
C GLU A 235 11.29 18.90 -0.59
N ILE A 236 10.76 20.09 -0.86
CA ILE A 236 9.40 20.27 -1.35
C ILE A 236 9.26 19.73 -2.78
N ALA A 237 10.23 19.97 -3.67
CA ALA A 237 10.20 19.42 -5.02
C ALA A 237 10.17 17.88 -5.01
N ASN A 238 10.92 17.24 -4.10
CA ASN A 238 10.86 15.79 -3.90
C ASN A 238 9.48 15.36 -3.39
N LEU A 239 8.90 16.06 -2.41
CA LEU A 239 7.53 15.77 -1.96
C LEU A 239 6.53 15.93 -3.12
N THR A 240 6.58 17.03 -3.87
CA THR A 240 5.69 17.26 -5.02
C THR A 240 5.86 16.17 -6.07
N TYR A 241 7.08 15.72 -6.34
CA TYR A 241 7.35 14.60 -7.24
C TYR A 241 6.67 13.31 -6.74
N MET A 242 6.81 13.01 -5.44
CA MET A 242 6.18 11.85 -4.83
C MET A 242 4.65 11.93 -4.88
N LEU A 243 4.07 13.10 -4.60
CA LEU A 243 2.63 13.34 -4.70
C LEU A 243 2.13 13.22 -6.15
N PHE A 244 2.90 13.73 -7.11
CA PHE A 244 2.59 13.65 -8.53
C PHE A 244 2.49 12.19 -8.98
N TRP A 245 3.51 11.37 -8.71
CA TRP A 245 3.59 10.01 -9.22
C TRP A 245 2.83 8.97 -8.40
N PHE A 246 2.73 9.16 -7.08
CA PHE A 246 2.15 8.18 -6.16
C PHE A 246 0.86 8.65 -5.49
N GLY A 247 0.38 9.87 -5.79
CA GLY A 247 -0.94 10.35 -5.40
C GLY A 247 -2.09 9.72 -6.20
N LYS A 248 -3.31 10.20 -5.94
CA LYS A 248 -4.56 9.71 -6.53
C LYS A 248 -5.08 10.54 -7.70
N TRP A 249 -4.44 11.67 -7.98
CA TRP A 249 -4.85 12.58 -9.05
C TRP A 249 -4.63 11.97 -10.42
N GLU A 250 -5.51 12.31 -11.37
CA GLU A 250 -5.38 11.91 -12.76
C GLU A 250 -4.20 12.62 -13.39
N GLN A 251 -3.38 11.84 -14.09
CA GLN A 251 -2.20 12.34 -14.80
C GLN A 251 -2.50 12.42 -16.30
N ALA A 252 -2.11 13.52 -16.92
CA ALA A 252 -2.22 13.75 -18.35
C ALA A 252 -0.87 14.18 -18.95
N GLY A 253 -0.72 13.99 -20.26
CA GLY A 253 0.50 14.26 -21.00
C GLY A 253 1.17 12.98 -21.52
N PRO A 254 2.40 13.09 -22.04
CA PRO A 254 3.20 14.31 -22.13
C PRO A 254 2.66 15.34 -23.13
N PHE A 255 2.74 16.63 -22.78
CA PHE A 255 2.44 17.75 -23.68
C PHE A 255 3.74 18.45 -24.11
N PRO A 256 3.95 18.75 -25.40
CA PRO A 256 5.16 19.42 -25.86
C PRO A 256 5.20 20.88 -25.38
N ILE A 257 6.37 21.33 -24.92
CA ILE A 257 6.65 22.72 -24.59
C ILE A 257 7.35 23.34 -25.80
N LEU A 258 6.64 24.23 -26.50
CA LEU A 258 7.15 24.94 -27.67
C LEU A 258 7.38 26.41 -27.34
N LYS A 259 8.54 26.94 -27.73
CA LYS A 259 8.85 28.35 -27.62
C LYS A 259 9.68 28.77 -28.82
N ASP A 260 9.25 29.82 -29.53
CA ASP A 260 9.94 30.35 -30.71
C ASP A 260 10.21 29.26 -31.77
N ASP A 261 9.22 28.40 -32.04
CA ASP A 261 9.28 27.22 -32.93
C ASP A 261 10.33 26.14 -32.55
N LEU A 262 10.87 26.23 -31.33
CA LEU A 262 11.74 25.23 -30.76
C LEU A 262 10.97 24.36 -29.76
N PHE A 263 11.12 23.05 -29.91
CA PHE A 263 10.83 22.08 -28.86
C PHE A 263 11.80 22.27 -27.70
N GLN A 264 11.28 22.53 -26.50
CA GLN A 264 12.08 22.77 -25.29
C GLN A 264 11.83 21.76 -24.17
N GLY A 265 10.93 20.81 -24.37
CA GLY A 265 10.64 19.78 -23.38
C GLY A 265 9.22 19.25 -23.42
N ILE A 266 8.86 18.54 -22.37
CA ILE A 266 7.51 18.02 -22.17
C ILE A 266 7.01 18.29 -20.76
N GLU A 267 5.70 18.48 -20.64
CA GLU A 267 4.98 18.69 -19.40
C GLU A 267 3.99 17.56 -19.16
N PHE A 268 3.92 17.11 -17.90
CA PHE A 268 2.88 16.26 -17.38
C PHE A 268 2.08 17.04 -16.33
N ILE A 269 0.78 16.78 -16.27
CA ILE A 269 -0.16 17.50 -15.40
C ILE A 269 -0.86 16.48 -14.52
N ALA A 270 -0.89 16.73 -13.21
CA ALA A 270 -1.71 15.97 -12.27
C ALA A 270 -2.78 16.88 -11.68
N LYS A 271 -4.05 16.44 -11.74
CA LYS A 271 -5.21 17.15 -11.20
C LYS A 271 -6.24 16.16 -10.62
N PRO A 272 -7.08 16.56 -9.66
CA PRO A 272 -8.13 15.68 -9.15
C PRO A 272 -9.12 15.33 -10.26
N PHE A 273 -9.81 14.20 -10.10
CA PHE A 273 -10.87 13.77 -11.01
C PHE A 273 -12.00 14.82 -11.11
N GLU A 274 -12.33 15.42 -9.98
CA GLU A 274 -13.31 16.49 -9.83
C GLU A 274 -12.76 17.51 -8.85
N GLU A 275 -12.83 18.80 -9.20
CA GLU A 275 -12.44 19.90 -8.32
C GLU A 275 -13.64 20.39 -7.52
N THR A 276 -13.45 20.61 -6.22
CA THR A 276 -14.45 21.17 -5.31
C THR A 276 -14.39 22.70 -5.40
N GLU A 277 -15.43 23.29 -5.98
CA GLU A 277 -15.52 24.74 -6.18
C GLU A 277 -15.32 25.52 -4.87
N GLY A 278 -14.41 26.51 -4.91
CA GLY A 278 -14.14 27.40 -3.77
C GLY A 278 -13.29 26.81 -2.64
N GLN A 279 -12.95 25.51 -2.65
CA GLN A 279 -12.19 24.87 -1.56
C GLN A 279 -10.69 25.20 -1.60
N GLY A 280 -10.11 25.38 -2.79
CA GLY A 280 -8.70 25.75 -2.99
C GLY A 280 -7.68 24.64 -2.69
N PHE A 281 -8.08 23.57 -2.02
CA PHE A 281 -7.26 22.40 -1.71
C PHE A 281 -7.99 21.12 -2.06
N GLU A 282 -7.27 20.12 -2.53
CA GLU A 282 -7.83 18.83 -2.90
C GLU A 282 -7.01 17.69 -2.31
N MET A 283 -7.68 16.62 -1.90
CA MET A 283 -7.00 15.46 -1.34
C MET A 283 -6.21 14.79 -2.47
N ILE A 284 -4.90 14.71 -2.31
CA ILE A 284 -4.04 14.05 -3.28
C ILE A 284 -3.68 12.64 -2.83
N ALA A 285 -3.52 12.39 -1.53
CA ALA A 285 -3.12 11.06 -1.05
C ALA A 285 -3.35 10.82 0.45
N THR A 286 -3.17 9.58 0.88
CA THR A 286 -2.74 9.23 2.25
C THR A 286 -1.31 8.69 2.20
N LEU A 287 -0.55 8.78 3.29
CA LEU A 287 0.79 8.17 3.35
C LEU A 287 0.73 6.67 3.05
N SER A 288 -0.25 5.97 3.64
CA SER A 288 -0.51 4.56 3.38
C SER A 288 -0.84 4.24 1.92
N GLY A 289 -1.61 5.11 1.25
CA GLY A 289 -1.96 4.99 -0.15
C GLY A 289 -0.76 5.20 -1.08
N MET A 290 0.04 6.24 -0.84
CA MET A 290 1.28 6.50 -1.59
C MET A 290 2.24 5.32 -1.46
N TYR A 291 2.45 4.85 -0.23
CA TYR A 291 3.31 3.71 0.04
C TYR A 291 2.82 2.47 -0.73
N MET A 292 1.52 2.22 -0.75
CA MET A 292 0.97 1.09 -1.48
C MET A 292 1.14 1.23 -3.00
N ASN A 293 1.01 2.43 -3.55
CA ASN A 293 1.27 2.70 -4.96
C ASN A 293 2.74 2.44 -5.32
N MET A 294 3.68 2.88 -4.48
CA MET A 294 5.10 2.57 -4.64
C MET A 294 5.37 1.07 -4.53
N TYR A 295 4.79 0.42 -3.51
CA TYR A 295 4.90 -1.02 -3.31
C TYR A 295 4.40 -1.78 -4.53
N HIS A 296 3.28 -1.34 -5.09
CA HIS A 296 2.72 -1.93 -6.30
C HIS A 296 3.67 -1.81 -7.49
N LEU A 297 4.21 -0.61 -7.74
CA LEU A 297 5.18 -0.39 -8.80
C LEU A 297 6.42 -1.30 -8.66
N MET A 298 6.97 -1.40 -7.45
CA MET A 298 8.21 -2.14 -7.18
C MET A 298 8.06 -3.67 -7.17
N THR A 299 6.83 -4.17 -7.13
CA THR A 299 6.52 -5.61 -7.11
C THR A 299 5.77 -6.07 -8.36
N HIS A 300 5.49 -5.16 -9.29
CA HIS A 300 4.81 -5.49 -10.54
C HIS A 300 5.78 -6.02 -11.59
N LYS A 301 5.32 -7.00 -12.39
CA LYS A 301 6.08 -7.64 -13.47
C LYS A 301 5.26 -7.70 -14.77
N GLY A 302 4.56 -6.62 -15.12
CA GLY A 302 3.67 -6.63 -16.28
C GLY A 302 2.57 -7.68 -16.14
N GLU A 303 2.53 -8.65 -17.05
CA GLU A 303 1.49 -9.69 -17.09
C GLU A 303 1.71 -10.85 -16.10
N GLU A 304 2.89 -10.93 -15.47
CA GLU A 304 3.19 -11.98 -14.50
C GLU A 304 2.58 -11.73 -13.12
N LEU A 305 2.51 -12.78 -12.31
CA LEU A 305 2.16 -12.62 -10.89
C LEU A 305 3.18 -11.70 -10.21
N PRO A 306 2.71 -10.78 -9.34
CA PRO A 306 3.59 -9.84 -8.69
C PRO A 306 4.53 -10.55 -7.70
N GLU A 307 5.70 -9.95 -7.47
CA GLU A 307 6.58 -10.37 -6.39
C GLU A 307 5.90 -10.11 -5.03
N VAL A 308 6.16 -10.98 -4.06
CA VAL A 308 5.65 -10.79 -2.69
C VAL A 308 6.44 -9.68 -1.99
N PHE A 309 7.75 -9.62 -2.21
CA PHE A 309 8.66 -8.66 -1.59
C PHE A 309 9.16 -7.67 -2.66
N PRO A 310 9.32 -6.38 -2.32
CA PRO A 310 9.99 -5.44 -3.21
C PRO A 310 11.48 -5.78 -3.29
N ARG A 311 12.08 -5.56 -4.46
CA ARG A 311 13.52 -5.78 -4.67
C ARG A 311 14.42 -4.81 -3.90
N TYR A 312 13.87 -3.64 -3.57
CA TYR A 312 14.56 -2.57 -2.88
C TYR A 312 13.72 -2.12 -1.69
N GLN A 313 14.40 -1.68 -0.63
CA GLN A 313 13.73 -1.08 0.52
C GLN A 313 13.07 0.23 0.09
N LEU A 314 11.77 0.35 0.38
CA LEU A 314 11.05 1.60 0.16
C LEU A 314 11.46 2.65 1.21
N PRO A 315 11.46 3.94 0.87
CA PRO A 315 11.80 4.98 1.81
C PRO A 315 10.78 5.06 2.95
N PRO A 316 11.18 5.52 4.14
CA PRO A 316 10.26 5.78 5.24
C PRO A 316 9.32 6.95 4.86
N ILE A 317 8.08 6.61 4.52
CA ILE A 317 7.10 7.56 3.97
C ILE A 317 6.76 8.68 4.97
N SER A 318 6.90 8.46 6.27
CA SER A 318 6.70 9.51 7.28
C SER A 318 7.72 10.65 7.18
N LYS A 319 8.94 10.36 6.70
CA LYS A 319 10.03 11.33 6.61
C LYS A 319 9.97 12.23 5.38
N ILE A 320 8.98 12.04 4.51
CA ILE A 320 8.80 12.89 3.32
C ILE A 320 8.03 14.18 3.65
N LEU A 321 7.38 14.25 4.81
CA LEU A 321 6.56 15.39 5.19
C LEU A 321 7.45 16.48 5.79
N PRO A 322 7.39 17.72 5.28
CA PRO A 322 8.16 18.83 5.80
C PRO A 322 7.59 19.32 7.14
N GLU A 323 8.44 19.92 7.98
CA GLU A 323 8.03 20.49 9.27
C GLU A 323 7.09 21.70 9.12
N ASN A 324 7.28 22.52 8.08
CA ASN A 324 6.41 23.67 7.79
C ASN A 324 6.18 23.81 6.26
N PRO A 325 5.02 23.39 5.75
CA PRO A 325 4.80 23.35 4.31
C PRO A 325 4.30 24.65 3.68
N PHE A 326 3.71 25.58 4.43
CA PHE A 326 2.98 26.72 3.84
C PHE A 326 3.86 27.80 3.21
N HIS A 327 5.15 27.84 3.54
CA HIS A 327 6.04 28.93 3.12
C HIS A 327 6.92 28.61 1.89
N ARG A 328 6.80 27.43 1.28
CA ARG A 328 7.82 26.91 0.36
C ARG A 328 7.33 26.58 -1.06
N GLY A 329 6.30 27.28 -1.54
CA GLY A 329 5.81 27.18 -2.93
C GLY A 329 4.90 25.99 -3.24
N LEU A 330 4.57 25.17 -2.24
CA LEU A 330 3.56 24.12 -2.32
C LEU A 330 2.52 24.34 -1.21
N PRO A 331 1.29 24.76 -1.53
CA PRO A 331 0.23 24.82 -0.55
C PRO A 331 -0.09 23.40 -0.06
N LEU A 332 0.17 23.09 1.21
CA LEU A 332 -0.04 21.75 1.75
C LEU A 332 -0.90 21.81 3.01
N LEU A 333 -1.87 20.90 3.10
CA LEU A 333 -2.61 20.60 4.32
C LEU A 333 -2.35 19.12 4.66
N ILE A 334 -1.86 18.87 5.88
CA ILE A 334 -1.63 17.52 6.39
C ILE A 334 -2.64 17.27 7.50
N MET A 335 -3.55 16.33 7.29
CA MET A 335 -4.61 16.03 8.26
C MET A 335 -4.46 14.62 8.82
N THR A 336 -4.61 14.52 10.14
CA THR A 336 -4.70 13.24 10.86
C THR A 336 -6.17 12.90 11.01
N GLN A 337 -6.61 11.79 10.43
CA GLN A 337 -8.02 11.37 10.49
C GLN A 337 -8.24 10.48 11.72
N THR A 338 -9.15 10.89 12.61
CA THR A 338 -9.58 10.09 13.75
C THR A 338 -10.99 9.54 13.55
N PRO A 339 -11.36 8.42 14.21
CA PRO A 339 -12.74 7.94 14.23
C PRO A 339 -13.71 9.00 14.76
N SER A 340 -14.97 8.95 14.31
CA SER A 340 -16.01 9.91 14.74
C SER A 340 -16.40 9.81 16.22
N SER A 341 -15.96 8.78 16.93
CA SER A 341 -16.20 8.56 18.35
C SER A 341 -14.87 8.31 19.02
N ILE A 342 -14.22 9.40 19.47
CA ILE A 342 -13.17 9.39 20.50
C ILE A 342 -13.77 9.99 21.75
#